data_AF-A0A917CUN8-F1
#
_entry.id   AF-A0A917CUN8-F1
#
_cell.length_a   1.000
_cell.length_b   1.000
_cell.length_c   1.000
_cell.angle_alpha   90.00
_cell.angle_beta   90.00
_cell.angle_gamma   90.00
#
_symmetry.space_group_name_H-M   'P 1'
#
loop_
_entity.id
_entity.type
_entity.pdbx_description
1 polymer ?
#
loop_
_entity_poly.entity_id
_entity_poly.type
_entity_poly.pdbx_seq_one_letter_code
_entity_poly.pdbx_strand_id
1 'polypeptide(L)'
;MVPTGSSKKFGGAVDINIVNELKSPYTNDAIEDIKGWSNAVRNKKFISCYWNDDIGYGITPTNKVTYKGYQHQGDAIVLGNKVKPGELANSAKRAIEKSKS
;
A
#
# COMPACT_ATOMS: atom_id res chain seq x y z
N MET A 1 30.34 3.97 14.76
CA MET A 1 28.92 4.12 15.12
C MET A 1 28.10 3.72 13.89
N VAL A 2 27.30 2.64 13.97
CA VAL A 2 26.51 2.14 12.82
C VAL A 2 25.19 2.90 12.76
N PRO A 3 24.82 3.55 11.64
CA PRO A 3 23.54 4.25 11.53
C PRO A 3 22.39 3.24 11.62
N THR A 4 21.50 3.42 12.59
CA THR A 4 20.37 2.51 12.87
C THR A 4 19.07 2.93 12.19
N GLY A 5 19.11 4.01 11.38
CA GLY A 5 17.92 4.57 10.74
C GLY A 5 16.85 5.06 11.71
N SER A 6 17.12 5.22 13.01
CA SER A 6 16.08 5.45 14.02
C SER A 6 16.31 6.72 14.84
N SER A 7 15.24 7.51 15.00
CA SER A 7 15.18 8.76 15.76
C SER A 7 14.20 8.63 16.92
N LYS A 8 14.56 9.20 18.09
CA LYS A 8 13.63 9.31 19.22
C LYS A 8 12.45 10.24 18.93
N LYS A 9 12.62 11.20 18.02
CA LYS A 9 11.60 12.20 17.65
C LYS A 9 10.69 11.76 16.50
N PHE A 10 11.22 10.99 15.54
CA PHE A 10 10.52 10.64 14.29
C PHE A 10 10.30 9.14 14.07
N GLY A 11 10.74 8.28 14.99
CA GLY A 11 10.65 6.82 14.83
C GLY A 11 11.77 6.24 13.95
N GLY A 12 11.58 5.01 13.48
CA GLY A 12 12.52 4.33 12.59
C GLY A 12 12.24 4.65 11.12
N ALA A 13 13.22 5.20 10.40
CA ALA A 13 13.32 5.08 8.96
C ALA A 13 13.59 3.60 8.64
N VAL A 14 12.52 2.89 8.29
CA VAL A 14 12.61 1.55 7.73
C VAL A 14 12.82 1.72 6.23
N ASP A 15 13.92 1.22 5.70
CA ASP A 15 14.03 1.05 4.26
C ASP A 15 13.03 -0.04 3.87
N ILE A 16 11.90 0.40 3.31
CA ILE A 16 10.92 -0.49 2.73
C ILE A 16 11.50 -0.89 1.37
N ASN A 17 12.38 -1.90 1.38
CA ASN A 17 12.83 -2.55 0.16
C ASN A 17 11.70 -3.45 -0.41
N ILE A 18 10.47 -2.92 -0.49
CA ILE A 18 9.36 -3.46 -1.31
C ILE A 18 9.62 -3.10 -2.79
N VAL A 19 10.45 -2.10 -3.06
CA VAL A 19 10.58 -1.48 -4.39
C VAL A 19 11.59 -2.18 -5.29
N ASN A 20 12.18 -3.30 -4.91
CA ASN A 20 13.06 -3.99 -5.88
C ASN A 20 12.29 -4.59 -7.06
N GLU A 21 10.97 -4.79 -6.98
CA GLU A 21 10.15 -5.09 -8.16
C GLU A 21 8.70 -4.60 -8.06
N LEU A 22 8.46 -3.31 -7.78
CA LEU A 22 7.20 -2.69 -8.24
C LEU A 22 7.25 -2.56 -9.76
N LYS A 23 7.19 -3.70 -10.44
CA LYS A 23 7.08 -3.75 -11.89
C LYS A 23 5.72 -3.14 -12.22
N SER A 24 5.74 -2.03 -12.94
CA SER A 24 4.53 -1.56 -13.59
C SER A 24 3.96 -2.75 -14.38
N PRO A 25 2.68 -3.11 -14.21
CA PRO A 25 2.09 -4.19 -15.00
C PRO A 25 1.96 -3.82 -16.48
N TYR A 26 2.32 -2.59 -16.86
CA TYR A 26 2.20 -2.05 -18.20
C TYR A 26 3.48 -1.30 -18.58
N THR A 27 3.90 -1.45 -19.84
CA THR A 27 4.82 -0.52 -20.50
C THR A 27 4.08 0.77 -20.87
N ASN A 28 4.79 1.84 -21.23
CA ASN A 28 4.15 3.09 -21.65
C ASN A 28 3.21 2.86 -22.85
N ASP A 29 3.69 2.16 -23.89
CA ASP A 29 2.90 1.81 -25.08
C ASP A 29 1.64 0.99 -24.71
N ALA A 30 1.76 0.04 -23.79
CA ALA A 30 0.62 -0.77 -23.34
C ALA A 30 -0.41 0.06 -22.54
N ILE A 31 -0.03 1.19 -21.93
CA ILE A 31 -0.97 2.11 -21.29
C ILE A 31 -1.72 2.93 -22.35
N GLU A 32 -1.03 3.37 -23.41
CA GLU A 32 -1.63 4.16 -24.49
C GLU A 32 -2.70 3.37 -25.26
N ASP A 33 -2.53 2.05 -25.40
CA ASP A 33 -3.51 1.16 -26.03
C ASP A 33 -4.75 0.89 -25.17
N ILE A 34 -4.70 1.18 -23.87
CA ILE A 34 -5.84 0.98 -22.98
C ILE A 34 -6.81 2.16 -23.12
N LYS A 35 -7.97 1.89 -23.71
CA LYS A 35 -9.05 2.87 -23.90
C LYS A 35 -9.67 3.30 -22.55
N GLY A 36 -9.01 4.21 -21.85
CA GLY A 36 -9.47 4.85 -20.63
C GLY A 36 -9.02 4.17 -19.33
N TRP A 37 -8.82 5.00 -18.31
CA TRP A 37 -8.32 4.60 -16.99
C TRP A 37 -9.11 3.46 -16.34
N SER A 38 -10.44 3.46 -16.46
CA SER A 38 -11.32 2.41 -15.92
C SER A 38 -10.99 1.00 -16.45
N ASN A 39 -10.46 0.90 -17.68
CA ASN A 39 -10.01 -0.35 -18.25
C ASN A 39 -8.63 -0.75 -17.73
N ALA A 40 -7.72 0.21 -17.52
CA ALA A 40 -6.38 -0.04 -16.97
C ALA A 40 -6.45 -0.62 -15.56
N VAL A 41 -7.42 -0.16 -14.77
CA VAL A 41 -7.60 -0.63 -13.39
C VAL A 41 -8.61 -1.77 -13.27
N ARG A 42 -9.19 -2.29 -14.38
CA ARG A 42 -10.36 -3.21 -14.37
C ARG A 42 -10.18 -4.41 -13.43
N ASN A 43 -9.04 -5.09 -13.50
CA ASN A 43 -8.74 -6.29 -12.71
C ASN A 43 -7.65 -6.04 -11.65
N LYS A 44 -7.51 -4.78 -11.18
CA LYS A 44 -6.51 -4.42 -10.18
C LYS A 44 -7.15 -4.29 -8.81
N LYS A 45 -6.44 -4.77 -7.79
CA LYS A 45 -6.74 -4.51 -6.39
C LYS A 45 -6.03 -3.24 -5.93
N PHE A 46 -6.64 -2.55 -4.98
CA PHE A 46 -6.08 -1.38 -4.31
C PHE A 46 -6.04 -1.63 -2.81
N ILE A 47 -4.95 -1.20 -2.16
CA ILE A 47 -4.86 -1.10 -0.71
C ILE A 47 -4.49 0.34 -0.39
N SER A 48 -5.08 0.89 0.67
CA SER A 48 -4.66 2.20 1.18
C SER A 48 -3.64 2.00 2.27
N CYS A 49 -2.51 2.68 2.16
CA CYS A 49 -1.46 2.73 3.18
C CYS A 49 -1.25 4.20 3.53
N TYR A 50 -1.31 4.51 4.82
CA TYR A 50 -1.16 5.87 5.30
C TYR A 50 -0.42 5.90 6.63
N TRP A 51 -0.02 7.09 7.04
CA TRP A 51 0.59 7.36 8.33
C TRP A 51 0.04 8.67 8.90
N ASN A 52 -0.19 8.71 10.21
CA ASN A 52 -0.45 9.96 10.92
C ASN A 52 0.14 9.90 12.34
N ASP A 53 0.22 11.06 13.02
CA ASP A 53 0.83 11.19 14.35
C ASP A 53 0.07 10.40 15.44
N ASP A 54 -1.26 10.27 15.32
CA ASP A 54 -2.12 9.69 16.35
C ASP A 54 -1.97 8.16 16.43
N ILE A 55 -2.01 7.47 15.28
CA ILE A 55 -2.05 6.00 15.21
C ILE A 55 -0.82 5.39 14.53
N GLY A 56 0.05 6.20 13.91
CA GLY A 56 1.17 5.73 13.11
C GLY A 56 0.73 5.10 11.79
N TYR A 57 1.37 3.99 11.40
CA TYR A 57 1.07 3.33 10.12
C TYR A 57 -0.26 2.60 10.16
N GLY A 58 -1.11 2.87 9.17
CA GLY A 58 -2.37 2.18 8.93
C GLY A 58 -2.45 1.60 7.52
N ILE A 59 -2.98 0.39 7.39
CA ILE A 59 -3.27 -0.25 6.10
C ILE A 59 -4.72 -0.68 6.03
N THR A 60 -5.45 -0.22 5.01
CA THR A 60 -6.87 -0.54 4.82
C THR A 60 -7.11 -1.29 3.51
N PRO A 61 -7.64 -2.52 3.57
CA PRO A 61 -8.11 -3.23 2.37
C PRO A 61 -9.24 -2.47 1.69
N THR A 62 -9.41 -2.65 0.39
CA THR A 62 -10.52 -2.04 -0.35
C THR A 62 -11.33 -3.03 -1.18
N ASN A 63 -12.59 -2.66 -1.41
CA ASN A 63 -13.45 -3.26 -2.40
C ASN A 63 -13.50 -2.36 -3.62
N LYS A 64 -13.30 -2.94 -4.80
CA LYS A 64 -13.68 -2.25 -6.00
C LYS A 64 -15.20 -2.20 -6.11
N VAL A 65 -15.73 -1.01 -6.37
CA VAL A 65 -17.15 -0.76 -6.59
C VAL A 65 -17.32 -0.29 -8.03
N THR A 66 -18.12 -1.02 -8.79
CA THR A 66 -18.37 -0.74 -10.21
C THR A 66 -18.80 0.71 -10.41
N TYR A 67 -18.11 1.43 -11.30
CA TYR A 67 -18.31 2.86 -11.60
C TYR A 67 -18.06 3.85 -10.45
N LYS A 68 -17.71 3.39 -9.24
CA LYS A 68 -17.46 4.24 -8.06
C LYS A 68 -16.03 4.15 -7.51
N GLY A 69 -15.16 3.39 -8.16
CA GLY A 69 -13.75 3.29 -7.79
C GLY A 69 -13.51 2.26 -6.68
N TYR A 70 -12.81 2.64 -5.61
CA TYR A 70 -12.44 1.76 -4.50
C TYR A 70 -12.98 2.29 -3.18
N GLN A 71 -13.56 1.40 -2.37
CA GLN A 71 -14.12 1.71 -1.05
C GLN A 71 -13.41 0.90 0.02
N HIS A 72 -13.09 1.52 1.16
CA HIS A 72 -12.50 0.82 2.30
C HIS A 72 -13.42 -0.27 2.85
N GLN A 73 -12.84 -1.42 3.20
CA GLN A 73 -13.57 -2.56 3.78
C GLN A 73 -13.89 -2.42 5.28
N GLY A 74 -13.48 -1.33 5.91
CA GLY A 74 -13.63 -1.08 7.34
C GLY A 74 -12.43 -0.34 7.90
N ASP A 75 -12.13 -0.59 9.17
CA ASP A 75 -11.02 0.05 9.87
C ASP A 75 -9.65 -0.41 9.35
N ALA A 76 -8.65 0.45 9.54
CA ALA A 76 -7.29 0.15 9.18
C ALA A 76 -6.68 -0.93 10.10
N ILE A 77 -5.83 -1.76 9.52
CA ILE A 77 -4.85 -2.56 10.26
C ILE A 77 -3.79 -1.59 10.78
N VAL A 78 -3.86 -1.25 12.07
CA VAL A 78 -2.94 -0.31 12.72
C VAL A 78 -1.67 -1.04 13.15
N LEU A 79 -0.53 -0.53 12.70
CA LEU A 79 0.80 -1.06 13.04
C LEU A 79 1.53 -0.19 14.06
N GLY A 80 1.01 1.01 14.34
CA GLY A 80 1.61 1.95 15.28
C GLY A 80 2.78 2.75 14.69
N ASN A 81 3.43 3.52 15.57
CA ASN A 81 4.53 4.42 15.21
C ASN A 81 5.91 3.75 15.07
N LYS A 82 6.05 2.51 15.52
CA LYS A 82 7.29 1.73 15.46
C LYS A 82 7.02 0.38 14.82
N VAL A 83 7.22 0.31 13.51
CA VAL A 83 6.99 -0.90 12.73
C VAL A 83 8.30 -1.67 12.61
N LYS A 84 8.29 -2.97 12.90
CA LYS A 84 9.47 -3.81 12.73
C LYS A 84 9.73 -4.06 11.25
N PRO A 85 10.99 -4.32 10.85
CA PRO A 85 11.30 -4.74 9.49
C PRO A 85 10.40 -5.90 9.05
N GLY A 86 9.73 -5.73 7.89
CA GLY A 86 8.84 -6.73 7.30
C GLY A 86 7.37 -6.70 7.78
N GLU A 87 7.03 -6.08 8.91
CA GLU A 87 5.64 -6.03 9.40
C GLU A 87 4.71 -5.26 8.46
N LEU A 88 5.19 -4.16 7.88
CA LEU A 88 4.45 -3.39 6.89
C LEU A 88 4.17 -4.22 5.63
N ALA A 89 5.19 -4.90 5.11
CA ALA A 89 5.07 -5.75 3.92
C ALA A 89 4.10 -6.93 4.16
N ASN A 90 4.17 -7.58 5.31
CA ASN A 90 3.26 -8.66 5.68
C ASN A 90 1.82 -8.16 5.83
N SER A 91 1.63 -6.98 6.40
CA SER A 91 0.31 -6.37 6.56
C SER A 91 -0.28 -5.93 5.22
N ALA A 92 0.55 -5.42 4.31
CA ALA A 92 0.17 -5.11 2.93
C ALA A 92 -0.29 -6.37 2.18
N LYS A 93 0.47 -7.49 2.26
CA LYS A 93 0.07 -8.77 1.67
C LYS A 93 -1.29 -9.24 2.17
N ARG A 94 -1.50 -9.22 3.49
CA ARG A 94 -2.80 -9.57 4.12
C ARG A 94 -3.93 -8.65 3.65
N ALA A 95 -3.68 -7.36 3.48
CA ALA A 95 -4.67 -6.43 2.98
C ALA A 95 -5.02 -6.67 1.50
N ILE A 96 -4.05 -7.04 0.67
CA ILE A 96 -4.26 -7.43 -0.74
C ILE A 96 -5.10 -8.72 -0.83
N GLU A 97 -4.84 -9.70 0.03
CA GLU A 97 -5.61 -10.94 0.10
C GLU A 97 -7.09 -10.66 0.43
N LYS A 98 -7.34 -9.77 1.40
CA LYS A 98 -8.69 -9.36 1.79
C LYS A 98 -9.40 -8.49 0.74
N SER A 99 -8.64 -7.71 -0.03
CA SER A 99 -9.21 -6.79 -1.02
C SER A 99 -9.89 -7.51 -2.17
N LYS A 100 -11.00 -6.97 -2.65
CA LYS A 100 -11.78 -7.51 -3.77
C LYS A 100 -11.64 -6.60 -4.99
N SER A 101 -11.40 -7.22 -6.15
CA SER A 101 -11.35 -6.58 -7.47
C SER A 101 -12.70 -6.64 -8.17
#